data_AF-A0A6J0MXV3-F1
#
_entry.id   AF-A0A6J0MXV3-F1
#
_cell.length_a   1.000
_cell.length_b   1.000
_cell.length_c   1.000
_cell.angle_alpha   90.00
_cell.angle_beta   90.00
_cell.angle_gamma   90.00
#
_symmetry.space_group_name_H-M   'P 1'
#
loop_
_entity.id
_entity.type
_entity.pdbx_description
1 polymer ?
#
loop_
_entity_poly.entity_id
_entity_poly.type
_entity_poly.pdbx_seq_one_letter_code
_entity_poly.pdbx_strand_id
1 'polypeptide(L)'
;MTSSREDPEILPDAAQEEEQPNLPAADDVASPDNSDSVINHRIPVLLPLFDCVAMDNLCHVAEMLREQERQRIRDEEVAETRRRFAEERAEIHRLHVLEVARNYALELHADQTHKLPKDDDEEEEEEGEEEIVKGKSRFDDAKKAIKKRRKYSRGSSTTDTGGIELSMTMMHRTPPTLTELCMRVLAKNSESIESLHLVPDHLKKKISSLVSDSSKVDKAFIQLLVDDSPREVFVNNCVDLEEKDLTQILSDCDRVSLEVLNLDLCGRAMTENAITEFLNRSPNGFPSLTRLSLQGAFCLTDNALALVSRSAPLLRVINLCECSLLTFQAVKILADYFGSTLRGLNIGGCQGIKPCDVFRTSLSRFEKLSSLSVAGLEGVYDVVVEFCASRGCNLTDLSLASCVGVNDGTLWTVGRYCPNLEALDISELESLTDASLKEITDGCRSLNSVKFKRNRFSDEGVAAFLEVCGGSLNNLCLNNVRDVGQETAISLANYCKRLHYLDLSWCRKLTEEELRRIMCCCKSLRSLKLFGWTQVTEEFLEDLSKSEVNIVGLKMTSLFAHPDDSHPSVDAKCF
;
A
#
# COMPACT_ATOMS: atom_id res chain seq x y z
N MET A 1 21.87 -6.64 51.78
CA MET A 1 22.02 -6.47 53.23
C MET A 1 21.00 -7.38 53.91
N THR A 2 21.52 -8.30 54.74
CA THR A 2 20.86 -9.15 55.78
C THR A 2 19.62 -9.96 55.38
N SER A 3 19.77 -11.28 55.20
CA SER A 3 19.47 -12.34 56.21
C SER A 3 18.06 -12.90 55.97
N SER A 4 17.85 -14.19 55.68
CA SER A 4 18.14 -15.33 56.57
C SER A 4 18.25 -16.67 55.81
N ARG A 5 19.14 -17.52 56.33
CA ARG A 5 19.34 -18.95 56.05
C ARG A 5 18.28 -19.79 56.78
N GLU A 6 17.94 -20.95 56.21
CA GLU A 6 17.75 -22.22 56.92
C GLU A 6 18.03 -23.37 55.91
N ASP A 7 19.09 -24.13 56.19
CA ASP A 7 19.50 -25.43 55.59
C ASP A 7 18.92 -26.58 56.48
N PRO A 8 19.28 -27.89 56.36
CA PRO A 8 19.53 -28.82 55.24
C PRO A 8 18.77 -30.18 55.43
N GLU A 9 19.04 -31.20 54.59
CA GLU A 9 19.29 -32.63 54.92
C GLU A 9 18.74 -33.62 53.85
N ILE A 10 19.60 -34.28 53.06
CA ILE A 10 20.19 -35.65 53.19
C ILE A 10 19.36 -36.76 52.49
N LEU A 11 20.06 -37.48 51.58
CA LEU A 11 19.77 -38.73 50.82
C LEU A 11 19.26 -39.94 51.67
N PRO A 12 18.96 -41.18 51.17
CA PRO A 12 19.16 -41.83 49.83
C PRO A 12 18.02 -42.78 49.31
N ASP A 13 18.28 -43.41 48.14
CA ASP A 13 17.92 -44.76 47.64
C ASP A 13 16.47 -45.32 47.63
N ALA A 14 16.01 -45.68 46.42
CA ALA A 14 15.28 -46.90 45.99
C ALA A 14 14.64 -46.62 44.61
N ALA A 15 15.06 -47.23 43.49
CA ALA A 15 14.71 -48.57 43.02
C ALA A 15 13.20 -48.81 42.81
N GLN A 16 12.88 -49.44 41.67
CA GLN A 16 11.56 -49.89 41.16
C GLN A 16 10.82 -48.84 40.33
N GLU A 17 10.23 -49.10 39.17
CA GLU A 17 10.04 -50.30 38.35
C GLU A 17 9.59 -49.82 36.96
N GLU A 18 10.06 -50.48 35.90
CA GLU A 18 9.56 -50.35 34.52
C GLU A 18 8.17 -50.99 34.40
N GLU A 19 7.26 -50.39 33.61
CA GLU A 19 6.22 -51.17 32.92
C GLU A 19 5.90 -50.53 31.55
N GLN A 20 6.30 -51.25 30.50
CA GLN A 20 5.89 -51.09 29.11
C GLN A 20 4.50 -51.74 28.88
N PRO A 21 3.71 -51.30 27.89
CA PRO A 21 2.65 -52.14 27.35
C PRO A 21 3.13 -52.97 26.15
N ASN A 22 2.91 -54.27 26.29
CA ASN A 22 3.11 -55.39 25.38
C ASN A 22 2.76 -55.19 23.89
N LEU A 23 3.64 -55.69 23.02
CA LEU A 23 3.35 -56.24 21.69
C LEU A 23 3.95 -57.66 21.61
N PRO A 24 3.21 -58.70 21.18
CA PRO A 24 3.74 -60.05 21.11
C PRO A 24 4.41 -60.36 19.76
N ALA A 25 5.34 -61.32 19.88
CA ALA A 25 6.29 -61.86 18.92
C ALA A 25 5.70 -62.58 17.69
N ALA A 26 6.53 -62.70 16.65
CA ALA A 26 6.71 -63.95 15.90
C ALA A 26 8.11 -63.99 15.25
N ASP A 27 8.78 -65.13 15.47
CA ASP A 27 10.16 -65.46 15.12
C ASP A 27 10.42 -65.75 13.64
N ASP A 28 11.72 -65.68 13.31
CA ASP A 28 12.41 -66.28 12.17
C ASP A 28 12.04 -67.77 11.91
N VAL A 29 12.20 -68.23 10.66
CA VAL A 29 13.11 -69.33 10.28
C VAL A 29 13.00 -69.67 8.77
N ALA A 30 14.15 -70.07 8.24
CA ALA A 30 14.56 -70.44 6.90
C ALA A 30 13.67 -71.41 6.06
N SER A 31 13.99 -71.39 4.75
CA SER A 31 13.57 -72.19 3.57
C SER A 31 13.82 -73.72 3.70
N PRO A 32 13.64 -74.58 2.65
CA PRO A 32 12.93 -74.50 1.35
C PRO A 32 12.10 -75.79 1.01
N ASP A 33 11.65 -75.88 -0.26
CA ASP A 33 11.43 -77.09 -1.09
C ASP A 33 10.03 -77.70 -1.33
N ASN A 34 9.62 -77.54 -2.59
CA ASN A 34 9.16 -78.54 -3.57
C ASN A 34 7.68 -78.95 -3.75
N SER A 35 7.38 -79.12 -5.04
CA SER A 35 6.37 -79.98 -5.70
C SER A 35 4.92 -79.49 -5.88
N ASP A 36 4.63 -79.15 -7.14
CA ASP A 36 3.60 -79.72 -8.03
C ASP A 36 2.19 -80.06 -7.50
N SER A 37 1.22 -79.52 -8.26
CA SER A 37 0.05 -80.21 -8.84
C SER A 37 -1.36 -79.73 -8.43
N VAL A 38 -2.00 -79.11 -9.43
CA VAL A 38 -3.36 -79.31 -9.98
C VAL A 38 -4.58 -79.44 -9.02
N ILE A 39 -5.62 -78.64 -9.31
CA ILE A 39 -7.05 -79.00 -9.50
C ILE A 39 -8.02 -77.94 -8.90
N ASN A 40 -8.57 -77.13 -9.81
CA ASN A 40 -9.97 -76.74 -10.01
C ASN A 40 -10.91 -76.23 -8.88
N HIS A 41 -11.55 -75.11 -9.26
CA HIS A 41 -12.97 -74.75 -9.12
C HIS A 41 -13.45 -74.14 -7.78
N ARG A 42 -13.64 -72.82 -7.77
CA ARG A 42 -14.95 -72.14 -7.92
C ARG A 42 -14.84 -70.62 -7.72
N ILE A 43 -15.35 -69.88 -8.70
CA ILE A 43 -15.72 -68.46 -8.61
C ILE A 43 -17.01 -68.38 -7.74
N PRO A 44 -17.15 -67.41 -6.81
CA PRO A 44 -17.91 -66.20 -7.13
C PRO A 44 -17.29 -64.88 -6.62
N VAL A 45 -17.17 -63.95 -7.57
CA VAL A 45 -17.22 -62.49 -7.50
C VAL A 45 -17.55 -61.88 -6.12
N LEU A 46 -16.66 -61.03 -5.59
CA LEU A 46 -16.94 -59.74 -4.94
C LEU A 46 -15.64 -58.94 -4.63
N LEU A 47 -15.59 -57.70 -5.14
CA LEU A 47 -14.78 -56.51 -4.74
C LEU A 47 -13.31 -56.33 -5.21
N PRO A 48 -13.04 -55.24 -5.98
CA PRO A 48 -11.80 -54.47 -5.96
C PRO A 48 -12.07 -53.06 -5.39
N LEU A 49 -11.64 -52.74 -4.17
CA LEU A 49 -11.83 -51.39 -3.60
C LEU A 49 -10.78 -50.93 -2.57
N PHE A 50 -9.57 -51.50 -2.53
CA PHE A 50 -8.56 -51.11 -1.53
C PHE A 50 -7.19 -50.63 -2.03
N ASP A 51 -6.94 -50.50 -3.33
CA ASP A 51 -5.61 -50.12 -3.84
C ASP A 51 -5.46 -48.69 -4.40
N CYS A 52 -6.51 -47.86 -4.45
CA CYS A 52 -6.37 -46.49 -4.99
C CYS A 52 -6.04 -45.43 -3.92
N VAL A 53 -6.42 -45.61 -2.65
CA VAL A 53 -6.29 -44.56 -1.62
C VAL A 53 -4.87 -44.48 -1.03
N ALA A 54 -4.10 -45.57 -1.08
CA ALA A 54 -2.74 -45.59 -0.51
C ALA A 54 -1.70 -44.88 -1.39
N MET A 55 -1.85 -44.94 -2.73
CA MET A 55 -0.91 -44.31 -3.67
C MET A 55 -1.07 -42.78 -3.74
N ASP A 56 -2.31 -42.27 -3.67
CA ASP A 56 -2.56 -40.83 -3.69
C ASP A 56 -2.01 -40.12 -2.45
N ASN A 57 -2.10 -40.75 -1.27
CA ASN A 57 -1.55 -40.18 -0.03
C ASN A 57 -0.01 -40.12 -0.04
N LEU A 58 0.67 -41.11 -0.64
CA LEU A 58 2.13 -41.11 -0.76
C LEU A 58 2.64 -40.07 -1.77
N CYS A 59 1.93 -39.87 -2.88
CA CYS A 59 2.24 -38.80 -3.84
C CYS A 59 2.08 -37.41 -3.22
N HIS A 60 1.02 -37.19 -2.43
CA HIS A 60 0.77 -35.89 -1.82
C HIS A 60 1.80 -35.52 -0.74
N VAL A 61 2.23 -36.49 0.06
CA VAL A 61 3.32 -36.28 1.05
C VAL A 61 4.65 -36.00 0.35
N ALA A 62 4.94 -36.67 -0.77
CA ALA A 62 6.16 -36.43 -1.55
C ALA A 62 6.17 -35.03 -2.20
N GLU A 63 5.02 -34.53 -2.67
CA GLU A 63 4.89 -33.15 -3.19
C GLU A 63 5.04 -32.10 -2.08
N MET A 64 4.43 -32.33 -0.92
CA MET A 64 4.61 -31.46 0.25
C MET A 64 6.07 -31.32 0.67
N LEU A 65 6.81 -32.43 0.73
CA LEU A 65 8.23 -32.41 1.09
C LEU A 65 9.09 -31.70 0.03
N ARG A 66 8.76 -31.87 -1.26
CA ARG A 66 9.42 -31.12 -2.35
C ARG A 66 9.13 -29.63 -2.30
N GLU A 67 7.92 -29.22 -1.92
CA GLU A 67 7.58 -27.81 -1.76
C GLU A 67 8.24 -27.19 -0.53
N GLN A 68 8.34 -27.94 0.58
CA GLN A 68 9.12 -27.50 1.75
C GLN A 68 10.60 -27.28 1.41
N GLU A 69 11.22 -28.18 0.63
CA GLU A 69 12.62 -28.00 0.24
C GLU A 69 12.80 -26.82 -0.72
N ARG A 70 11.87 -26.62 -1.68
CA ARG A 70 11.87 -25.42 -2.53
C ARG A 70 11.72 -24.14 -1.73
N GLN A 71 10.88 -24.14 -0.69
CA GLN A 71 10.72 -22.98 0.18
C GLN A 71 12.00 -22.71 0.99
N ARG A 72 12.65 -23.76 1.50
CA ARG A 72 13.90 -23.65 2.25
C ARG A 72 15.03 -23.06 1.40
N ILE A 73 15.17 -23.50 0.14
CA ILE A 73 16.15 -22.96 -0.80
C ILE A 73 15.86 -21.48 -1.09
N ARG A 74 14.59 -21.10 -1.31
CA ARG A 74 14.21 -19.68 -1.51
C ARG A 74 14.56 -18.83 -0.29
N ASP A 75 14.30 -19.32 0.91
CA ASP A 75 14.59 -18.59 2.15
C ASP A 75 16.11 -18.43 2.38
N GLU A 76 16.90 -19.43 1.97
CA GLU A 76 18.36 -19.43 2.06
C GLU A 76 19.00 -18.46 1.04
N GLU A 77 18.51 -18.41 -0.20
CA GLU A 77 18.92 -17.42 -1.21
C GLU A 77 18.60 -15.98 -0.77
N VAL A 78 17.43 -15.77 -0.15
CA VAL A 78 17.04 -14.46 0.40
C VAL A 78 17.94 -14.08 1.59
N ALA A 79 18.30 -15.03 2.45
CA ALA A 79 19.20 -14.80 3.58
C ALA A 79 20.63 -14.46 3.12
N GLU A 80 21.15 -15.16 2.10
CA GLU A 80 22.47 -14.90 1.52
C GLU A 80 22.51 -13.52 0.83
N THR A 81 21.46 -13.17 0.09
CA THR A 81 21.29 -11.84 -0.50
C THR A 81 21.30 -10.74 0.56
N ARG A 82 20.60 -10.95 1.70
CA ARG A 82 20.61 -10.02 2.83
C ARG A 82 21.97 -9.87 3.49
N ARG A 83 22.76 -10.95 3.60
CA ARG A 83 24.14 -10.90 4.13
C ARG A 83 25.06 -10.11 3.21
N ARG A 84 25.03 -10.37 1.91
CA ARG A 84 25.82 -9.64 0.92
C ARG A 84 25.54 -8.13 0.96
N PHE A 85 24.26 -7.75 1.06
CA PHE A 85 23.89 -6.34 1.22
C PHE A 85 24.24 -5.77 2.60
N ALA A 86 24.33 -6.58 3.66
CA ALA A 86 24.82 -6.11 4.97
C ALA A 86 26.33 -5.82 4.94
N GLU A 87 27.11 -6.67 4.27
CA GLU A 87 28.55 -6.49 4.09
C GLU A 87 28.87 -5.28 3.22
N GLU A 88 28.15 -5.12 2.10
CA GLU A 88 28.30 -3.94 1.22
C GLU A 88 27.91 -2.63 1.95
N ARG A 89 26.88 -2.67 2.81
CA ARG A 89 26.51 -1.53 3.67
C ARG A 89 27.59 -1.18 4.69
N ALA A 90 28.22 -2.18 5.30
CA ALA A 90 29.29 -1.97 6.27
C ALA A 90 30.53 -1.33 5.62
N GLU A 91 30.87 -1.76 4.41
CA GLU A 91 32.02 -1.22 3.67
C GLU A 91 31.77 0.22 3.20
N ILE A 92 30.58 0.52 2.68
CA ILE A 92 30.23 1.90 2.28
C ILE A 92 30.20 2.83 3.50
N HIS A 93 29.68 2.37 4.64
CA HIS A 93 29.70 3.15 5.88
C HIS A 93 31.14 3.42 6.35
N ARG A 94 32.03 2.42 6.23
CA ARG A 94 33.45 2.58 6.55
C ARG A 94 34.14 3.61 5.65
N LEU A 95 33.86 3.59 4.34
CA LEU A 95 34.39 4.58 3.40
C LEU A 95 33.86 5.98 3.68
N HIS A 96 32.59 6.12 4.05
CA HIS A 96 32.01 7.42 4.40
C HIS A 96 32.62 8.00 5.69
N VAL A 97 32.87 7.18 6.71
CA VAL A 97 33.58 7.61 7.93
C VAL A 97 35.00 8.09 7.61
N LEU A 98 35.68 7.43 6.66
CA LEU A 98 37.01 7.85 6.18
C LEU A 98 36.95 9.18 5.44
N GLU A 99 35.95 9.40 4.58
CA GLU A 99 35.76 10.66 3.84
C GLU A 99 35.45 11.83 4.77
N VAL A 100 34.57 11.61 5.75
CA VAL A 100 34.24 12.63 6.77
C VAL A 100 35.46 12.97 7.62
N ALA A 101 36.26 11.97 8.01
CA ALA A 101 37.51 12.20 8.74
C ALA A 101 38.55 12.95 7.89
N ARG A 102 38.63 12.66 6.59
CA ARG A 102 39.50 13.36 5.63
C ARG A 102 39.10 14.82 5.47
N ASN A 103 37.80 15.11 5.29
CA ASN A 103 37.30 16.48 5.14
C ASN A 103 37.50 17.31 6.41
N TYR A 104 37.29 16.70 7.58
CA TYR A 104 37.59 17.35 8.86
C TYR A 104 39.09 17.67 9.01
N ALA A 105 39.99 16.78 8.55
CA ALA A 105 41.43 17.03 8.55
C ALA A 105 41.83 18.16 7.56
N LEU A 106 41.17 18.26 6.41
CA LEU A 106 41.41 19.32 5.43
C LEU A 106 40.95 20.70 5.93
N GLU A 107 39.82 20.77 6.63
CA GLU A 107 39.32 22.00 7.26
C GLU A 107 40.26 22.52 8.37
N LEU A 108 40.94 21.62 9.09
CA LEU A 108 41.95 21.97 10.10
C LEU A 108 43.24 22.56 9.51
N HIS A 109 43.50 22.37 8.21
CA HIS A 109 44.71 22.85 7.52
C HIS A 109 44.46 24.02 6.55
N ALA A 110 43.22 24.48 6.39
CA ALA A 110 42.88 25.57 5.47
C ALA A 110 43.28 26.98 5.97
N ASP A 111 43.71 27.11 7.21
CA ASP A 111 44.07 28.39 7.83
C ASP A 111 45.59 28.67 7.73
N GLN A 112 46.14 28.65 6.50
CA GLN A 112 47.41 29.29 6.16
C GLN A 112 47.69 29.32 4.65
N THR A 113 47.52 30.52 4.05
CA THR A 113 48.42 31.19 3.06
C THR A 113 47.75 31.82 1.83
N HIS A 114 48.44 32.84 1.32
CA HIS A 114 48.00 34.04 0.61
C HIS A 114 48.20 34.00 -0.93
N LYS A 115 47.23 34.55 -1.67
CA LYS A 115 47.29 35.51 -2.82
C LYS A 115 48.15 35.29 -4.10
N LEU A 116 47.42 35.42 -5.24
CA LEU A 116 47.72 35.98 -6.60
C LEU A 116 48.22 35.02 -7.72
N PRO A 117 48.08 35.38 -9.03
CA PRO A 117 46.86 35.71 -9.81
C PRO A 117 46.77 34.96 -11.18
N LYS A 118 45.68 35.21 -11.92
CA LYS A 118 45.27 34.63 -13.22
C LYS A 118 46.28 34.79 -14.37
N ASP A 119 46.34 33.79 -15.24
CA ASP A 119 46.58 33.91 -16.68
C ASP A 119 45.67 32.92 -17.44
N ASP A 120 45.19 33.36 -18.60
CA ASP A 120 44.34 32.65 -19.56
C ASP A 120 45.14 31.57 -20.29
N ASP A 121 44.61 30.35 -20.41
CA ASP A 121 44.85 29.45 -21.54
C ASP A 121 43.78 28.36 -21.59
N GLU A 122 43.39 28.02 -22.83
CA GLU A 122 42.41 27.01 -23.20
C GLU A 122 42.90 25.60 -22.84
N GLU A 123 42.23 24.92 -21.90
CA GLU A 123 42.43 23.48 -21.71
C GLU A 123 41.08 22.75 -21.55
N GLU A 124 40.99 21.64 -22.27
CA GLU A 124 39.92 20.67 -22.29
C GLU A 124 39.72 20.09 -20.88
N GLU A 125 38.56 20.33 -20.25
CA GLU A 125 38.20 19.63 -19.01
C GLU A 125 37.77 18.19 -19.35
N GLU A 126 38.75 17.28 -19.30
CA GLU A 126 38.51 15.87 -18.99
C GLU A 126 37.80 15.80 -17.62
N GLU A 127 36.54 15.35 -17.63
CA GLU A 127 35.81 14.98 -16.42
C GLU A 127 36.57 13.84 -15.73
N GLY A 128 37.34 14.19 -14.70
CA GLY A 128 37.90 13.24 -13.74
C GLY A 128 36.77 12.55 -12.98
N GLU A 129 36.29 11.43 -13.51
CA GLU A 129 35.42 10.51 -12.80
C GLU A 129 36.20 9.92 -11.60
N GLU A 130 35.96 10.44 -10.40
CA GLU A 130 36.24 9.69 -9.18
C GLU A 130 35.36 8.44 -9.17
N GLU A 131 36.00 7.31 -9.46
CA GLU A 131 35.44 5.98 -9.63
C GLU A 131 34.94 5.42 -8.28
N ILE A 132 33.85 5.99 -7.75
CA ILE A 132 32.99 5.28 -6.81
C ILE A 132 32.27 4.23 -7.66
N VAL A 133 32.47 2.95 -7.35
CA VAL A 133 31.85 1.79 -8.01
C VAL A 133 30.33 1.95 -8.06
N LYS A 134 29.83 2.67 -9.06
CA LYS A 134 28.40 2.86 -9.34
C LYS A 134 27.90 1.57 -9.95
N GLY A 135 27.14 0.80 -9.17
CA GLY A 135 26.21 -0.15 -9.77
C GLY A 135 25.39 0.58 -10.84
N LYS A 136 25.35 0.04 -12.07
CA LYS A 136 24.63 0.68 -13.18
C LYS A 136 23.15 0.87 -12.81
N SER A 137 22.69 2.12 -12.79
CA SER A 137 21.30 2.47 -12.51
C SER A 137 20.41 2.00 -13.66
N ARG A 138 19.37 1.22 -13.34
CA ARG A 138 18.41 0.71 -14.34
C ARG A 138 17.59 1.85 -14.94
N PHE A 139 17.33 2.86 -14.13
CA PHE A 139 16.65 4.08 -14.56
C PHE A 139 17.46 4.85 -15.61
N ASP A 140 18.76 5.05 -15.37
CA ASP A 140 19.62 5.77 -16.31
C ASP A 140 19.78 5.01 -17.63
N ASP A 141 19.86 3.68 -17.58
CA ASP A 141 19.91 2.82 -18.77
C ASP A 141 18.61 2.90 -19.58
N ALA A 142 17.45 2.86 -18.93
CA ALA A 142 16.15 3.07 -19.57
C ALA A 142 16.05 4.47 -20.19
N LYS A 143 16.44 5.51 -19.45
CA LYS A 143 16.45 6.90 -19.94
C LYS A 143 17.37 7.08 -21.16
N LYS A 144 18.54 6.43 -21.18
CA LYS A 144 19.44 6.38 -22.34
C LYS A 144 18.80 5.64 -23.52
N ALA A 145 18.12 4.52 -23.29
CA ALA A 145 17.42 3.77 -24.34
C ALA A 145 16.29 4.58 -24.98
N ILE A 146 15.47 5.26 -24.16
CA ILE A 146 14.41 6.18 -24.61
C ILE A 146 15.01 7.30 -25.49
N LYS A 147 16.06 7.97 -25.01
CA LYS A 147 16.75 9.03 -25.78
C LYS A 147 17.26 8.53 -27.13
N LYS A 148 17.78 7.29 -27.19
CA LYS A 148 18.22 6.67 -28.45
C LYS A 148 17.03 6.43 -29.39
N ARG A 149 15.93 5.82 -28.93
CA ARG A 149 14.71 5.58 -29.74
C ARG A 149 14.17 6.88 -30.34
N ARG A 150 14.10 7.95 -29.55
CA ARG A 150 13.64 9.27 -30.01
C ARG A 150 14.52 9.86 -31.12
N LYS A 151 15.84 9.70 -31.03
CA LYS A 151 16.78 10.18 -32.07
C LYS A 151 16.58 9.43 -33.39
N TYR A 152 16.43 8.11 -33.35
CA TYR A 152 16.16 7.31 -34.56
C TYR A 152 14.81 7.69 -35.20
N SER A 153 13.78 7.91 -34.39
CA SER A 153 12.46 8.32 -34.90
C SER A 153 12.45 9.71 -35.54
N ARG A 154 13.35 10.63 -35.11
CA ARG A 154 13.52 11.96 -35.74
C ARG A 154 14.44 11.95 -36.95
N GLY A 155 15.34 10.96 -37.08
CA GLY A 155 16.24 10.80 -38.23
C GLY A 155 15.60 10.08 -39.42
N SER A 156 14.52 9.32 -39.20
CA SER A 156 13.76 8.63 -40.24
C SER A 156 12.67 9.54 -40.83
N SER A 157 13.08 10.53 -41.63
CA SER A 157 12.19 11.26 -42.54
C SER A 157 11.88 10.40 -43.78
N THR A 158 11.18 9.29 -43.58
CA THR A 158 10.48 8.59 -44.65
C THR A 158 9.11 8.21 -44.13
N THR A 159 8.10 8.76 -44.80
CA THR A 159 6.69 8.44 -44.68
C THR A 159 6.47 6.93 -44.82
N ASP A 160 6.47 6.24 -43.69
CA ASP A 160 5.84 4.93 -43.58
C ASP A 160 5.40 4.72 -42.13
N THR A 161 4.45 5.54 -41.68
CA THR A 161 3.55 5.10 -40.61
C THR A 161 2.64 4.06 -41.26
N GLY A 162 3.14 2.83 -41.40
CA GLY A 162 2.28 1.67 -41.59
C GLY A 162 1.23 1.74 -40.49
N GLY A 163 0.02 2.13 -40.88
CA GLY A 163 -1.11 2.28 -39.98
C GLY A 163 -1.36 0.93 -39.35
N ILE A 164 -0.81 0.71 -38.16
CA ILE A 164 -1.30 -0.34 -37.29
C ILE A 164 -2.68 0.17 -36.92
N GLU A 165 -3.69 -0.38 -37.59
CA GLU A 165 -5.08 -0.25 -37.20
C GLU A 165 -5.18 -0.83 -35.79
N LEU A 166 -4.95 0.04 -34.79
CA LEU A 166 -5.07 -0.25 -33.37
C LEU A 166 -6.57 -0.33 -33.06
N SER A 167 -7.20 -1.38 -33.60
CA SER A 167 -8.58 -1.72 -33.31
C SER A 167 -8.63 -2.20 -31.86
N MET A 168 -9.34 -1.46 -31.02
CA MET A 168 -9.62 -1.88 -29.66
C MET A 168 -10.38 -3.20 -29.71
N THR A 169 -9.79 -4.28 -29.21
CA THR A 169 -10.46 -5.59 -29.08
C THR A 169 -11.80 -5.40 -28.38
N MET A 170 -12.87 -5.65 -29.12
CA MET A 170 -14.25 -5.54 -28.64
C MET A 170 -14.57 -6.77 -27.80
N MET A 171 -14.82 -6.57 -26.51
CA MET A 171 -15.47 -7.57 -25.65
C MET A 171 -16.75 -6.97 -25.09
N HIS A 172 -17.81 -7.76 -25.09
CA HIS A 172 -19.14 -7.31 -24.74
C HIS A 172 -19.19 -6.90 -23.27
N ARG A 173 -19.55 -5.64 -23.00
CA ARG A 173 -19.77 -5.12 -21.64
C ARG A 173 -20.60 -6.10 -20.83
N THR A 174 -20.02 -6.60 -19.76
CA THR A 174 -20.77 -7.39 -18.78
C THR A 174 -21.76 -6.47 -18.08
N PRO A 175 -23.08 -6.75 -18.12
CA PRO A 175 -24.05 -5.94 -17.39
C PRO A 175 -23.74 -5.95 -15.89
N PRO A 176 -24.07 -4.87 -15.15
CA PRO A 176 -23.92 -4.85 -13.70
C PRO A 176 -24.66 -6.04 -13.09
N THR A 177 -24.07 -6.63 -12.06
CA THR A 177 -24.70 -7.78 -11.39
C THR A 177 -26.02 -7.33 -10.76
N LEU A 178 -26.97 -8.27 -10.62
CA LEU A 178 -28.22 -7.98 -9.93
C LEU A 178 -27.96 -7.45 -8.51
N THR A 179 -26.95 -7.99 -7.83
CA THR A 179 -26.50 -7.50 -6.52
C THR A 179 -26.13 -6.03 -6.58
N GLU A 180 -25.30 -5.59 -7.53
CA GLU A 180 -24.91 -4.18 -7.67
C GLU A 180 -26.12 -3.26 -7.89
N LEU A 181 -27.04 -3.67 -8.78
CA LEU A 181 -28.28 -2.93 -9.03
C LEU A 181 -29.16 -2.83 -7.77
N CYS A 182 -29.34 -3.93 -7.04
CA CYS A 182 -30.10 -3.95 -5.79
C CYS A 182 -29.47 -3.02 -4.74
N MET A 183 -28.15 -3.02 -4.62
CA MET A 183 -27.43 -2.18 -3.64
C MET A 183 -27.60 -0.69 -3.93
N ARG A 184 -27.60 -0.30 -5.20
CA ARG A 184 -27.90 1.09 -5.64
C ARG A 184 -29.33 1.49 -5.33
N VAL A 185 -30.29 0.61 -5.57
CA VAL A 185 -31.71 0.86 -5.24
C VAL A 185 -31.89 1.00 -3.72
N LEU A 186 -31.26 0.13 -2.92
CA LEU A 186 -31.27 0.23 -1.46
C LEU A 186 -30.67 1.55 -0.99
N ALA A 187 -29.48 1.91 -1.48
CA ALA A 187 -28.82 3.16 -1.10
C ALA A 187 -29.65 4.40 -1.46
N LYS A 188 -30.30 4.39 -2.63
CA LYS A 188 -31.17 5.50 -3.06
C LYS A 188 -32.38 5.70 -2.14
N ASN A 189 -32.86 4.63 -1.51
CA ASN A 189 -34.01 4.61 -0.62
C ASN A 189 -33.61 4.27 0.83
N SER A 190 -32.42 4.72 1.27
CA SER A 190 -31.84 4.38 2.59
C SER A 190 -32.78 4.70 3.76
N GLU A 191 -33.52 5.79 3.67
CA GLU A 191 -34.52 6.25 4.64
C GLU A 191 -35.71 5.28 4.86
N SER A 192 -35.93 4.35 3.92
CA SER A 192 -37.01 3.35 4.01
C SER A 192 -36.51 1.97 4.42
N ILE A 193 -35.23 1.81 4.73
CA ILE A 193 -34.67 0.53 5.19
C ILE A 193 -35.09 0.31 6.64
N GLU A 194 -35.89 -0.71 6.89
CA GLU A 194 -36.34 -1.05 8.26
C GLU A 194 -35.29 -1.87 9.04
N SER A 195 -34.48 -2.67 8.34
CA SER A 195 -33.49 -3.55 8.95
C SER A 195 -32.40 -3.97 7.96
N LEU A 196 -31.18 -4.13 8.46
CA LEU A 196 -30.05 -4.77 7.76
C LEU A 196 -29.61 -6.07 8.44
N HIS A 197 -30.48 -6.70 9.22
CA HIS A 197 -30.19 -7.99 9.86
C HIS A 197 -29.81 -9.05 8.82
N LEU A 198 -28.85 -9.90 9.17
CA LEU A 198 -28.30 -10.96 8.31
C LEU A 198 -27.59 -10.47 7.02
N VAL A 199 -27.50 -9.16 6.77
CA VAL A 199 -26.72 -8.62 5.66
C VAL A 199 -25.23 -8.69 6.04
N PRO A 200 -24.38 -9.39 5.27
CA PRO A 200 -22.96 -9.47 5.57
C PRO A 200 -22.27 -8.10 5.59
N ASP A 201 -21.28 -7.93 6.46
CA ASP A 201 -20.55 -6.65 6.67
C ASP A 201 -19.96 -6.08 5.37
N HIS A 202 -19.43 -6.92 4.48
CA HIS A 202 -18.89 -6.47 3.20
C HIS A 202 -19.96 -5.85 2.26
N LEU A 203 -21.23 -6.26 2.38
CA LEU A 203 -22.34 -5.62 1.70
C LEU A 203 -22.80 -4.38 2.47
N LYS A 204 -22.93 -4.43 3.81
CA LYS A 204 -23.23 -3.24 4.62
C LYS A 204 -22.27 -2.09 4.31
N LYS A 205 -20.97 -2.38 4.18
CA LYS A 205 -19.93 -1.44 3.76
C LYS A 205 -20.19 -0.82 2.39
N LYS A 206 -20.58 -1.62 1.40
CA LYS A 206 -20.92 -1.12 0.05
C LYS A 206 -22.17 -0.24 0.06
N ILE A 207 -23.22 -0.63 0.79
CA ILE A 207 -24.43 0.19 0.96
C ILE A 207 -24.03 1.51 1.62
N SER A 208 -23.27 1.45 2.71
CA SER A 208 -22.84 2.64 3.44
C SER A 208 -22.01 3.59 2.58
N SER A 209 -21.10 3.09 1.74
CA SER A 209 -20.36 3.92 0.78
C SER A 209 -21.31 4.63 -0.17
N LEU A 210 -22.25 3.91 -0.79
CA LEU A 210 -23.22 4.49 -1.74
C LEU A 210 -24.14 5.51 -1.07
N VAL A 211 -24.57 5.25 0.17
CA VAL A 211 -25.41 6.19 0.94
C VAL A 211 -24.62 7.44 1.34
N SER A 212 -23.36 7.27 1.77
CA SER A 212 -22.44 8.36 2.09
C SER A 212 -22.18 9.26 0.89
N ASP A 213 -22.00 8.68 -0.30
CA ASP A 213 -21.79 9.40 -1.57
C ASP A 213 -23.03 10.22 -1.99
N SER A 214 -24.23 9.79 -1.57
CA SER A 214 -25.48 10.52 -1.79
C SER A 214 -25.82 11.56 -0.71
N SER A 215 -24.96 11.72 0.31
CA SER A 215 -25.16 12.60 1.47
C SER A 215 -26.50 12.36 2.18
N LYS A 216 -26.93 11.09 2.27
CA LYS A 216 -28.19 10.66 2.91
C LYS A 216 -27.97 9.92 4.24
N VAL A 217 -26.79 10.03 4.83
CA VAL A 217 -26.49 9.36 6.09
C VAL A 217 -27.10 10.15 7.23
N ASP A 218 -28.11 9.59 7.88
CA ASP A 218 -28.66 10.10 9.12
C ASP A 218 -28.35 9.15 10.29
N LYS A 219 -28.71 9.56 11.50
CA LYS A 219 -28.50 8.75 12.71
C LYS A 219 -29.24 7.40 12.67
N ALA A 220 -30.40 7.34 12.02
CA ALA A 220 -31.19 6.12 11.95
C ALA A 220 -30.48 5.09 11.07
N PHE A 221 -29.91 5.53 9.95
CA PHE A 221 -29.10 4.69 9.08
C PHE A 221 -27.84 4.16 9.78
N ILE A 222 -27.15 4.98 10.57
CA ILE A 222 -25.98 4.52 11.35
C ILE A 222 -26.41 3.48 12.39
N GLN A 223 -27.55 3.67 13.05
CA GLN A 223 -28.09 2.69 13.99
C GLN A 223 -28.35 1.33 13.31
N LEU A 224 -28.93 1.32 12.10
CA LEU A 224 -29.15 0.09 11.33
C LEU A 224 -27.86 -0.67 11.00
N LEU A 225 -26.74 0.05 10.84
CA LEU A 225 -25.44 -0.57 10.56
C LEU A 225 -24.84 -1.24 11.80
N VAL A 226 -25.14 -0.67 12.97
CA VAL A 226 -24.64 -1.09 14.29
C VAL A 226 -25.46 -2.25 14.87
N ASP A 227 -26.72 -2.35 14.47
CA ASP A 227 -27.60 -3.46 14.84
C ASP A 227 -27.08 -4.81 14.28
N ASP A 228 -27.44 -5.90 14.98
CA ASP A 228 -27.08 -7.30 14.65
C ASP A 228 -25.59 -7.65 14.83
N SER A 229 -24.90 -7.02 15.78
CA SER A 229 -23.54 -7.36 16.22
C SER A 229 -22.50 -7.45 15.07
N PRO A 230 -22.29 -6.35 14.31
CA PRO A 230 -21.35 -6.34 13.19
C PRO A 230 -19.90 -6.42 13.66
N ARG A 231 -19.02 -7.03 12.85
CA ARG A 231 -17.57 -6.94 13.07
C ARG A 231 -16.98 -5.67 12.47
N GLU A 232 -17.62 -5.14 11.44
CA GLU A 232 -17.18 -3.92 10.77
C GLU A 232 -18.33 -2.92 10.59
N VAL A 233 -18.11 -1.69 11.07
CA VAL A 233 -19.00 -0.54 10.81
C VAL A 233 -18.22 0.49 10.01
N PHE A 234 -18.74 0.87 8.85
CA PHE A 234 -18.17 1.88 7.97
C PHE A 234 -19.20 2.95 7.68
N VAL A 235 -18.84 4.22 7.87
CA VAL A 235 -19.65 5.40 7.54
C VAL A 235 -18.69 6.52 7.14
N ASN A 236 -18.68 6.89 5.86
CA ASN A 236 -17.70 7.84 5.32
C ASN A 236 -18.11 9.31 5.49
N ASN A 237 -19.39 9.55 5.81
CA ASN A 237 -19.95 10.89 5.93
C ASN A 237 -20.89 10.98 7.14
N CYS A 238 -20.32 11.34 8.30
CA CYS A 238 -21.03 11.51 9.57
C CYS A 238 -21.26 12.99 9.94
N VAL A 239 -21.38 13.88 8.96
CA VAL A 239 -21.44 15.34 9.19
C VAL A 239 -22.63 15.76 10.06
N ASP A 240 -23.74 15.04 9.96
CA ASP A 240 -24.99 15.31 10.69
C ASP A 240 -25.03 14.68 12.10
N LEU A 241 -23.98 13.99 12.52
CA LEU A 241 -23.93 13.33 13.82
C LEU A 241 -23.65 14.34 14.95
N GLU A 242 -24.45 14.29 16.02
CA GLU A 242 -24.24 15.06 17.26
C GLU A 242 -23.65 14.20 18.39
N GLU A 243 -23.15 14.84 19.45
CA GLU A 243 -22.53 14.17 20.62
C GLU A 243 -23.41 13.08 21.25
N LYS A 244 -24.71 13.36 21.39
CA LYS A 244 -25.68 12.44 21.99
C LYS A 244 -25.93 11.22 21.12
N ASP A 245 -26.04 11.45 19.80
CA ASP A 245 -26.26 10.37 18.84
C ASP A 245 -25.03 9.45 18.80
N LEU A 246 -23.82 10.00 18.76
CA LEU A 246 -22.58 9.22 18.86
C LEU A 246 -22.53 8.40 20.14
N THR A 247 -22.79 9.02 21.29
CA THR A 247 -22.76 8.33 22.58
C THR A 247 -23.74 7.17 22.62
N GLN A 248 -24.94 7.35 22.05
CA GLN A 248 -25.96 6.31 21.94
C GLN A 248 -25.49 5.18 21.01
N ILE A 249 -25.10 5.53 19.77
CA ILE A 249 -24.62 4.59 18.76
C ILE A 249 -23.48 3.73 19.29
N LEU A 250 -22.45 4.33 19.90
CA LEU A 250 -21.31 3.59 20.44
C LEU A 250 -21.70 2.71 21.63
N SER A 251 -22.72 3.08 22.40
CA SER A 251 -23.23 2.28 23.52
C SER A 251 -24.03 1.07 23.05
N ASP A 252 -24.74 1.20 21.94
CA ASP A 252 -25.59 0.15 21.37
C ASP A 252 -24.79 -0.86 20.52
N CYS A 253 -23.60 -0.49 20.06
CA CYS A 253 -22.67 -1.38 19.37
C CYS A 253 -22.33 -2.65 20.18
N ASP A 254 -22.17 -3.77 19.48
CA ASP A 254 -21.43 -4.91 20.04
C ASP A 254 -19.93 -4.62 20.08
N ARG A 255 -19.50 -4.00 21.17
CA ARG A 255 -18.12 -3.58 21.37
C ARG A 255 -17.12 -4.73 21.49
N VAL A 256 -17.60 -5.94 21.80
CA VAL A 256 -16.73 -7.10 22.04
C VAL A 256 -16.35 -7.77 20.73
N SER A 257 -17.24 -7.79 19.73
CA SER A 257 -16.95 -8.37 18.42
C SER A 257 -16.48 -7.35 17.36
N LEU A 258 -16.71 -6.05 17.57
CA LEU A 258 -16.33 -5.00 16.63
C LEU A 258 -14.81 -4.88 16.45
N GLU A 259 -14.32 -5.16 15.24
CA GLU A 259 -12.91 -5.12 14.86
C GLU A 259 -12.55 -3.85 14.08
N VAL A 260 -13.52 -3.30 13.33
CA VAL A 260 -13.33 -2.11 12.49
C VAL A 260 -14.44 -1.09 12.74
N LEU A 261 -14.06 0.13 13.08
CA LEU A 261 -14.95 1.27 13.24
C LEU A 261 -14.46 2.43 12.39
N ASN A 262 -15.25 2.83 11.42
CA ASN A 262 -14.99 3.99 10.57
C ASN A 262 -16.17 4.94 10.64
N LEU A 263 -15.92 6.10 11.27
CA LEU A 263 -16.85 7.21 11.38
C LEU A 263 -16.13 8.44 10.85
N ASP A 264 -16.07 8.60 9.54
CA ASP A 264 -15.41 9.77 8.95
C ASP A 264 -16.36 10.97 8.91
N LEU A 265 -15.77 12.16 8.89
CA LEU A 265 -16.45 13.46 8.94
C LEU A 265 -17.35 13.65 10.16
N CYS A 266 -17.07 12.95 11.26
CA CYS A 266 -17.81 13.00 12.53
C CYS A 266 -17.43 14.16 13.46
N GLY A 267 -16.86 15.24 12.93
CA GLY A 267 -16.23 16.30 13.71
C GLY A 267 -17.12 16.98 14.74
N ARG A 268 -18.43 17.12 14.48
CA ARG A 268 -19.37 17.70 15.45
C ARG A 268 -19.60 16.81 16.67
N ALA A 269 -19.55 15.50 16.50
CA ALA A 269 -19.86 14.54 17.55
C ALA A 269 -18.64 14.10 18.36
N MET A 270 -17.44 14.10 17.75
CA MET A 270 -16.21 13.62 18.39
C MET A 270 -15.58 14.65 19.33
N THR A 271 -16.27 14.96 20.43
CA THR A 271 -15.76 15.83 21.49
C THR A 271 -15.28 15.02 22.70
N GLU A 272 -14.44 15.63 23.53
CA GLU A 272 -13.97 15.02 24.78
C GLU A 272 -15.13 14.65 25.72
N ASN A 273 -16.19 15.47 25.75
CA ASN A 273 -17.39 15.21 26.55
C ASN A 273 -18.13 13.96 26.06
N ALA A 274 -18.36 13.85 24.74
CA ALA A 274 -19.06 12.70 24.16
C ALA A 274 -18.29 11.39 24.42
N ILE A 275 -16.96 11.41 24.22
CA ILE A 275 -16.11 10.23 24.48
C ILE A 275 -16.11 9.88 25.97
N THR A 276 -16.03 10.88 26.85
CA THR A 276 -16.07 10.66 28.30
C THR A 276 -17.42 10.08 28.74
N GLU A 277 -18.52 10.63 28.23
CA GLU A 277 -19.87 10.14 28.52
C GLU A 277 -20.06 8.70 28.04
N PHE A 278 -19.60 8.39 26.82
CA PHE A 278 -19.57 7.03 26.31
C PHE A 278 -18.79 6.09 27.23
N LEU A 279 -17.56 6.45 27.64
CA LEU A 279 -16.74 5.60 28.49
C LEU A 279 -17.32 5.44 29.91
N ASN A 280 -18.07 6.43 30.41
CA ASN A 280 -18.81 6.29 31.67
C ASN A 280 -19.94 5.25 31.56
N ARG A 281 -20.62 5.18 30.42
CA ARG A 281 -21.66 4.16 30.14
C ARG A 281 -21.05 2.79 29.83
N SER A 282 -19.89 2.78 29.17
CA SER A 282 -19.21 1.59 28.65
C SER A 282 -17.71 1.58 29.01
N PRO A 283 -17.34 1.23 30.26
CA PRO A 283 -15.97 1.38 30.77
C PRO A 283 -14.91 0.57 30.03
N ASN A 284 -15.30 -0.58 29.46
CA ASN A 284 -14.37 -1.47 28.73
C ASN A 284 -14.12 -1.01 27.28
N GLY A 285 -14.72 0.08 26.82
CA GLY A 285 -14.47 0.62 25.49
C GLY A 285 -14.70 -0.42 24.39
N PHE A 286 -13.74 -0.54 23.47
CA PHE A 286 -13.73 -1.48 22.36
C PHE A 286 -12.54 -2.46 22.48
N PRO A 287 -12.68 -3.56 23.23
CA PRO A 287 -11.58 -4.48 23.51
C PRO A 287 -10.98 -5.17 22.27
N SER A 288 -11.78 -5.38 21.22
CA SER A 288 -11.36 -6.09 20.00
C SER A 288 -11.03 -5.19 18.82
N LEU A 289 -11.16 -3.86 18.98
CA LEU A 289 -11.01 -2.93 17.87
C LEU A 289 -9.56 -2.87 17.39
N THR A 290 -9.37 -3.16 16.11
CA THR A 290 -8.05 -3.17 15.46
C THR A 290 -7.88 -2.03 14.46
N ARG A 291 -8.96 -1.50 13.90
CA ARG A 291 -8.94 -0.40 12.94
C ARG A 291 -9.93 0.68 13.33
N LEU A 292 -9.44 1.91 13.43
CA LEU A 292 -10.25 3.08 13.73
C LEU A 292 -10.00 4.17 12.68
N SER A 293 -11.06 4.71 12.10
CA SER A 293 -10.97 5.90 11.25
C SER A 293 -11.94 6.95 11.75
N LEU A 294 -11.37 8.13 12.02
CA LEU A 294 -12.03 9.33 12.51
C LEU A 294 -11.60 10.51 11.64
N GLN A 295 -11.46 10.30 10.33
CA GLN A 295 -11.01 11.36 9.44
C GLN A 295 -11.95 12.55 9.52
N GLY A 296 -11.40 13.77 9.54
CA GLY A 296 -12.19 15.00 9.64
C GLY A 296 -12.86 15.20 11.00
N ALA A 297 -12.45 14.47 12.04
CA ALA A 297 -12.93 14.69 13.40
C ALA A 297 -12.33 15.98 14.01
N PHE A 298 -12.70 17.15 13.49
CA PHE A 298 -12.07 18.43 13.82
C PHE A 298 -12.23 18.88 15.28
N CYS A 299 -13.16 18.32 16.06
CA CYS A 299 -13.26 18.58 17.52
C CYS A 299 -12.44 17.61 18.39
N LEU A 300 -11.78 16.61 17.80
CA LEU A 300 -10.99 15.63 18.53
C LEU A 300 -9.71 16.26 19.08
N THR A 301 -9.61 16.38 20.40
CA THR A 301 -8.43 16.89 21.11
C THR A 301 -7.44 15.77 21.45
N ASP A 302 -6.20 16.14 21.80
CA ASP A 302 -5.19 15.17 22.27
C ASP A 302 -5.67 14.41 23.52
N ASN A 303 -6.36 15.07 24.45
CA ASN A 303 -6.94 14.44 25.64
C ASN A 303 -8.02 13.42 25.28
N ALA A 304 -8.92 13.80 24.37
CA ALA A 304 -9.94 12.90 23.85
C ALA A 304 -9.31 11.68 23.15
N LEU A 305 -8.24 11.88 22.37
CA LEU A 305 -7.50 10.78 21.75
C LEU A 305 -6.82 9.88 22.79
N ALA A 306 -6.35 10.40 23.92
CA ALA A 306 -5.84 9.58 25.01
C ALA A 306 -6.93 8.67 25.61
N LEU A 307 -8.16 9.17 25.75
CA LEU A 307 -9.31 8.37 26.18
C LEU A 307 -9.64 7.26 25.16
N VAL A 308 -9.66 7.60 23.87
CA VAL A 308 -9.82 6.62 22.78
C VAL A 308 -8.71 5.57 22.79
N SER A 309 -7.46 5.99 23.01
CA SER A 309 -6.32 5.08 23.04
C SER A 309 -6.40 4.09 24.19
N ARG A 310 -6.95 4.50 25.34
CA ARG A 310 -7.20 3.62 26.49
C ARG A 310 -8.35 2.64 26.25
N SER A 311 -9.35 3.06 25.48
CA SER A 311 -10.56 2.29 25.26
C SER A 311 -10.39 1.20 24.21
N ALA A 312 -9.36 1.29 23.34
CA ALA A 312 -9.11 0.34 22.27
C ALA A 312 -7.64 -0.14 22.26
N PRO A 313 -7.26 -1.06 23.17
CA PRO A 313 -5.84 -1.44 23.38
C PRO A 313 -5.24 -2.29 22.25
N LEU A 314 -6.07 -2.89 21.38
CA LEU A 314 -5.63 -3.75 20.28
C LEU A 314 -5.52 -3.01 18.94
N LEU A 315 -5.59 -1.67 18.93
CA LEU A 315 -5.50 -0.88 17.72
C LEU A 315 -4.19 -1.13 16.97
N ARG A 316 -4.34 -1.32 15.65
CA ARG A 316 -3.26 -1.56 14.68
C ARG A 316 -3.28 -0.53 13.56
N VAL A 317 -4.44 -0.01 13.18
CA VAL A 317 -4.56 1.02 12.15
C VAL A 317 -5.40 2.15 12.69
N ILE A 318 -4.86 3.37 12.61
CA ILE A 318 -5.59 4.58 12.98
C ILE A 318 -5.50 5.62 11.87
N ASN A 319 -6.66 6.11 11.43
CA ASN A 319 -6.78 7.21 10.48
C ASN A 319 -7.36 8.43 11.19
N LEU A 320 -6.55 9.45 11.34
CA LEU A 320 -6.85 10.74 11.97
C LEU A 320 -6.67 11.88 10.96
N CYS A 321 -6.72 11.59 9.66
CA CYS A 321 -6.54 12.58 8.61
C CYS A 321 -7.49 13.78 8.83
N GLU A 322 -7.00 15.00 8.65
CA GLU A 322 -7.76 16.26 8.81
C GLU A 322 -8.37 16.50 10.21
N CYS A 323 -7.82 15.88 11.26
CA CYS A 323 -8.15 16.21 12.65
C CYS A 323 -7.38 17.45 13.11
N SER A 324 -7.94 18.65 12.87
CA SER A 324 -7.24 19.94 12.99
C SER A 324 -6.79 20.35 14.40
N LEU A 325 -7.44 19.82 15.46
CA LEU A 325 -7.08 20.11 16.85
C LEU A 325 -5.99 19.19 17.42
N LEU A 326 -5.57 18.16 16.70
CA LEU A 326 -4.49 17.28 17.14
C LEU A 326 -3.14 17.97 16.99
N THR A 327 -2.28 17.76 17.98
CA THR A 327 -0.91 18.30 17.98
C THR A 327 0.14 17.19 17.98
N PHE A 328 1.43 17.54 18.06
CA PHE A 328 2.49 16.54 18.25
C PHE A 328 2.27 15.64 19.48
N GLN A 329 1.49 16.11 20.47
CA GLN A 329 1.12 15.34 21.64
C GLN A 329 0.22 14.14 21.28
N ALA A 330 -0.62 14.23 20.25
CA ALA A 330 -1.37 13.08 19.73
C ALA A 330 -0.44 11.93 19.33
N VAL A 331 0.62 12.24 18.57
CA VAL A 331 1.60 11.25 18.11
C VAL A 331 2.35 10.64 19.29
N LYS A 332 2.70 11.46 20.29
CA LYS A 332 3.29 10.97 21.55
C LYS A 332 2.35 10.01 22.28
N ILE A 333 1.08 10.36 22.42
CA ILE A 333 0.05 9.51 23.05
C ILE A 333 -0.03 8.18 22.30
N LEU A 334 -0.17 8.21 20.98
CA LEU A 334 -0.23 6.99 20.17
C LEU A 334 1.04 6.14 20.32
N ALA A 335 2.22 6.75 20.41
CA ALA A 335 3.47 6.03 20.64
C ALA A 335 3.55 5.43 22.06
N ASP A 336 2.97 6.09 23.06
CA ASP A 336 2.90 5.61 24.45
C ASP A 336 1.99 4.38 24.58
N TYR A 337 0.86 4.34 23.86
CA TYR A 337 -0.07 3.21 23.91
C TYR A 337 0.22 2.09 22.90
N PHE A 338 0.66 2.44 21.68
CA PHE A 338 0.68 1.53 20.53
C PHE A 338 2.04 1.39 19.85
N GLY A 339 3.14 1.80 20.48
CA GLY A 339 4.49 1.75 19.89
C GLY A 339 4.87 0.37 19.31
N SER A 340 4.45 -0.73 19.94
CA SER A 340 4.79 -2.10 19.51
C SER A 340 3.68 -2.81 18.70
N THR A 341 2.52 -2.18 18.51
CA THR A 341 1.34 -2.79 17.88
C THR A 341 0.87 -2.07 16.62
N LEU A 342 1.06 -0.74 16.54
CA LEU A 342 0.56 0.08 15.44
C LEU A 342 1.28 -0.28 14.13
N ARG A 343 0.50 -0.48 13.08
CA ARG A 343 0.91 -0.84 11.72
C ARG A 343 0.55 0.23 10.71
N GLY A 344 -0.55 0.94 10.91
CA GLY A 344 -0.99 2.02 10.03
C GLY A 344 -1.29 3.30 10.81
N LEU A 345 -0.69 4.41 10.39
CA LEU A 345 -0.92 5.74 10.95
C LEU A 345 -1.13 6.73 9.80
N ASN A 346 -2.33 7.32 9.75
CA ASN A 346 -2.59 8.47 8.87
C ASN A 346 -2.89 9.70 9.73
N ILE A 347 -2.00 10.68 9.66
CA ILE A 347 -2.13 12.00 10.31
C ILE A 347 -2.03 13.14 9.29
N GLY A 348 -2.32 12.83 8.02
CA GLY A 348 -2.31 13.83 6.96
C GLY A 348 -3.30 14.98 7.24
N GLY A 349 -2.96 16.20 6.83
CA GLY A 349 -3.81 17.37 7.00
C GLY A 349 -4.04 17.83 8.45
N CYS A 350 -3.40 17.19 9.45
CA CYS A 350 -3.47 17.61 10.84
C CYS A 350 -2.59 18.85 11.08
N GLN A 351 -3.09 20.03 10.74
CA GLN A 351 -2.33 21.30 10.78
C GLN A 351 -1.78 21.68 12.17
N GLY A 352 -2.33 21.13 13.25
CA GLY A 352 -1.80 21.30 14.61
C GLY A 352 -0.52 20.51 14.91
N ILE A 353 -0.19 19.49 14.10
CA ILE A 353 1.03 18.68 14.26
C ILE A 353 2.22 19.43 13.65
N LYS A 354 2.83 20.27 14.48
CA LYS A 354 4.04 21.00 14.11
C LYS A 354 5.30 20.14 14.29
N PRO A 355 6.33 20.34 13.46
CA PRO A 355 7.62 19.68 13.64
C PRO A 355 8.25 20.07 14.99
N CYS A 356 8.63 19.07 15.78
CA CYS A 356 9.38 19.23 17.01
C CYS A 356 10.09 17.92 17.37
N ASP A 357 11.04 17.98 18.31
CA ASP A 357 11.79 16.79 18.76
C ASP A 357 10.86 15.73 19.37
N VAL A 358 9.78 16.14 20.01
CA VAL A 358 8.80 15.21 20.58
C VAL A 358 8.08 14.44 19.47
N PHE A 359 7.66 15.11 18.40
CA PHE A 359 7.06 14.44 17.24
C PHE A 359 8.07 13.45 16.62
N ARG A 360 9.31 13.90 16.41
CA ARG A 360 10.39 13.10 15.84
C ARG A 360 10.67 11.83 16.63
N THR A 361 10.95 11.99 17.93
CA THR A 361 11.25 10.87 18.83
C THR A 361 10.05 9.93 19.01
N SER A 362 8.82 10.46 19.02
CA SER A 362 7.62 9.65 19.13
C SER A 362 7.36 8.80 17.89
N LEU A 363 7.56 9.36 16.70
CA LEU A 363 7.37 8.62 15.44
C LEU A 363 8.33 7.43 15.32
N SER A 364 9.59 7.59 15.73
CA SER A 364 10.60 6.52 15.70
C SER A 364 10.34 5.35 16.67
N ARG A 365 9.41 5.52 17.62
CA ARG A 365 9.00 4.48 18.58
C ARG A 365 8.03 3.45 17.98
N PHE A 366 7.43 3.69 16.82
CA PHE A 366 6.55 2.72 16.19
C PHE A 366 7.37 1.60 15.52
N GLU A 367 7.46 0.45 16.18
CA GLU A 367 8.34 -0.65 15.76
C GLU A 367 7.82 -1.45 14.57
N LYS A 368 6.49 -1.52 14.41
CA LYS A 368 5.80 -2.33 13.40
C LYS A 368 5.05 -1.51 12.36
N LEU A 369 5.29 -0.20 12.31
CA LEU A 369 4.60 0.68 11.38
C LEU A 369 5.00 0.34 9.95
N SER A 370 4.02 -0.05 9.14
CA SER A 370 4.18 -0.38 7.73
C SER A 370 3.47 0.61 6.82
N SER A 371 2.47 1.34 7.31
CA SER A 371 1.76 2.37 6.57
C SER A 371 1.82 3.70 7.32
N LEU A 372 2.39 4.73 6.68
CA LEU A 372 2.51 6.07 7.22
C LEU A 372 2.04 7.12 6.20
N SER A 373 1.14 7.99 6.64
CA SER A 373 0.75 9.18 5.88
C SER A 373 0.92 10.42 6.74
N VAL A 374 1.77 11.33 6.25
CA VAL A 374 2.03 12.67 6.82
C VAL A 374 1.65 13.77 5.83
N ALA A 375 0.80 13.44 4.84
CA ALA A 375 0.43 14.32 3.75
C ALA A 375 -0.04 15.71 4.24
N GLY A 376 0.40 16.78 3.59
CA GLY A 376 -0.01 18.15 3.90
C GLY A 376 0.47 18.69 5.25
N LEU A 377 1.35 17.97 5.96
CA LEU A 377 2.05 18.52 7.13
C LEU A 377 3.23 19.39 6.68
N GLU A 378 3.41 20.53 7.34
CA GLU A 378 4.50 21.46 7.04
C GLU A 378 5.78 21.10 7.80
N GLY A 379 6.94 21.15 7.13
CA GLY A 379 8.26 21.02 7.77
C GLY A 379 8.58 19.64 8.35
N VAL A 380 7.91 18.58 7.90
CA VAL A 380 8.10 17.20 8.41
C VAL A 380 9.21 16.41 7.71
N TYR A 381 9.91 17.01 6.73
CA TYR A 381 10.89 16.30 5.90
C TYR A 381 12.04 15.67 6.71
N ASP A 382 12.63 16.38 7.67
CA ASP A 382 13.71 15.84 8.53
C ASP A 382 13.21 14.68 9.40
N VAL A 383 11.98 14.80 9.91
CA VAL A 383 11.34 13.76 10.72
C VAL A 383 11.11 12.50 9.89
N VAL A 384 10.65 12.65 8.65
CA VAL A 384 10.45 11.54 7.71
C VAL A 384 11.79 10.89 7.35
N VAL A 385 12.83 11.68 7.05
CA VAL A 385 14.17 11.17 6.70
C VAL A 385 14.71 10.29 7.82
N GLU A 386 14.65 10.76 9.07
CA GLU A 386 15.10 9.96 10.21
C GLU A 386 14.24 8.71 10.45
N PHE A 387 12.92 8.84 10.33
CA PHE A 387 12.03 7.70 10.46
C PHE A 387 12.34 6.64 9.39
N CYS A 388 12.51 7.03 8.12
CA CYS A 388 12.89 6.12 7.05
C CYS A 388 14.26 5.48 7.33
N ALA A 389 15.26 6.24 7.77
CA ALA A 389 16.58 5.70 8.10
C ALA A 389 16.54 4.65 9.23
N SER A 390 15.64 4.81 10.21
CA SER A 390 15.55 3.93 11.38
C SER A 390 14.56 2.77 11.24
N ARG A 391 13.45 2.98 10.53
CA ARG A 391 12.30 2.06 10.45
C ARG A 391 11.81 1.75 9.03
N GLY A 392 12.43 2.33 8.01
CA GLY A 392 11.97 2.24 6.62
C GLY A 392 11.86 0.82 6.06
N CYS A 393 12.63 -0.14 6.58
CA CYS A 393 12.58 -1.53 6.12
C CYS A 393 11.23 -2.23 6.38
N ASN A 394 10.42 -1.71 7.30
CA ASN A 394 9.07 -2.21 7.58
C ASN A 394 7.99 -1.53 6.74
N LEU A 395 8.33 -0.44 6.04
CA LEU A 395 7.37 0.42 5.36
C LEU A 395 6.94 -0.18 4.02
N THR A 396 5.63 -0.36 3.88
CA THR A 396 4.94 -0.80 2.66
C THR A 396 4.18 0.35 2.02
N ASP A 397 3.69 1.32 2.79
CA ASP A 397 2.89 2.44 2.28
C ASP A 397 3.40 3.76 2.86
N LEU A 398 3.71 4.72 1.98
CA LEU A 398 4.17 6.05 2.37
C LEU A 398 3.43 7.13 1.58
N SER A 399 2.85 8.08 2.29
CA SER A 399 2.31 9.30 1.70
C SER A 399 3.00 10.55 2.23
N LEU A 400 3.64 11.27 1.32
CA LEU A 400 4.29 12.57 1.50
C LEU A 400 3.60 13.67 0.69
N ALA A 401 2.39 13.42 0.21
CA ALA A 401 1.67 14.34 -0.66
C ALA A 401 1.57 15.74 -0.04
N SER A 402 1.79 16.79 -0.83
CA SER A 402 1.69 18.20 -0.42
C SER A 402 2.54 18.60 0.80
N CYS A 403 3.57 17.81 1.16
CA CYS A 403 4.49 18.14 2.26
C CYS A 403 5.56 19.14 1.78
N VAL A 404 5.49 20.37 2.27
CA VAL A 404 6.47 21.41 1.90
C VAL A 404 7.86 21.04 2.46
N GLY A 405 8.89 21.16 1.60
CA GLY A 405 10.29 20.86 1.95
C GLY A 405 10.76 19.46 1.56
N VAL A 406 9.84 18.56 1.16
CA VAL A 406 10.23 17.27 0.56
C VAL A 406 10.91 17.53 -0.79
N ASN A 407 12.10 16.96 -0.95
CA ASN A 407 12.96 17.16 -2.13
C ASN A 407 13.61 15.83 -2.58
N ASP A 408 14.43 15.88 -3.62
CA ASP A 408 15.11 14.69 -4.17
C ASP A 408 15.97 13.97 -3.12
N GLY A 409 16.56 14.67 -2.15
CA GLY A 409 17.32 14.08 -1.03
C GLY A 409 16.45 13.31 -0.04
N THR A 410 15.21 13.75 0.18
CA THR A 410 14.22 12.96 0.93
C THR A 410 13.94 11.65 0.19
N LEU A 411 13.75 11.69 -1.12
CA LEU A 411 13.46 10.50 -1.92
C LEU A 411 14.68 9.59 -2.10
N TRP A 412 15.89 10.13 -2.07
CA TRP A 412 17.11 9.34 -1.92
C TRP A 412 17.08 8.50 -0.65
N THR A 413 16.68 9.10 0.48
CA THR A 413 16.54 8.39 1.76
C THR A 413 15.46 7.30 1.66
N VAL A 414 14.30 7.63 1.08
CA VAL A 414 13.21 6.65 0.88
C VAL A 414 13.69 5.48 0.02
N GLY A 415 14.32 5.74 -1.13
CA GLY A 415 14.86 4.70 -2.01
C GLY A 415 15.88 3.81 -1.30
N ARG A 416 16.75 4.41 -0.47
CA ARG A 416 17.80 3.68 0.24
C ARG A 416 17.28 2.80 1.38
N TYR A 417 16.30 3.29 2.15
CA TYR A 417 15.90 2.65 3.41
C TYR A 417 14.53 1.96 3.38
N CYS A 418 13.73 2.14 2.32
CA CYS A 418 12.40 1.54 2.18
C CYS A 418 12.31 0.52 1.02
N PRO A 419 13.07 -0.58 1.03
CA PRO A 419 13.11 -1.52 -0.10
C PRO A 419 11.79 -2.30 -0.31
N ASN A 420 10.98 -2.41 0.73
CA ASN A 420 9.71 -3.12 0.73
C ASN A 420 8.51 -2.23 0.36
N LEU A 421 8.76 -0.98 -0.06
CA LEU A 421 7.70 -0.04 -0.35
C LEU A 421 6.87 -0.50 -1.56
N GLU A 422 5.57 -0.62 -1.33
CA GLU A 422 4.56 -1.07 -2.29
C GLU A 422 3.72 0.11 -2.81
N ALA A 423 3.38 1.05 -1.93
CA ALA A 423 2.59 2.23 -2.24
C ALA A 423 3.33 3.52 -1.90
N LEU A 424 3.45 4.44 -2.87
CA LEU A 424 4.07 5.74 -2.69
C LEU A 424 3.20 6.86 -3.25
N ASP A 425 2.85 7.81 -2.40
CA ASP A 425 2.17 9.05 -2.79
C ASP A 425 3.10 10.25 -2.58
N ILE A 426 3.59 10.81 -3.68
CA ILE A 426 4.43 12.02 -3.73
C ILE A 426 3.75 13.12 -4.52
N SER A 427 2.42 13.16 -4.47
CA SER A 427 1.61 14.16 -5.17
C SER A 427 1.93 15.58 -4.68
N GLU A 428 1.86 16.55 -5.59
CA GLU A 428 1.96 17.98 -5.29
C GLU A 428 3.30 18.41 -4.67
N LEU A 429 4.39 17.76 -5.08
CA LEU A 429 5.76 18.07 -4.64
C LEU A 429 6.59 18.68 -5.78
N GLU A 430 6.31 19.94 -6.11
CA GLU A 430 6.92 20.63 -7.26
C GLU A 430 8.45 20.76 -7.22
N SER A 431 9.09 20.50 -6.07
CA SER A 431 10.54 20.50 -5.91
C SER A 431 11.21 19.20 -6.38
N LEU A 432 10.44 18.15 -6.66
CA LEU A 432 10.97 16.88 -7.14
C LEU A 432 11.31 16.93 -8.62
N THR A 433 12.45 16.31 -8.95
CA THR A 433 12.93 16.16 -10.32
C THR A 433 13.02 14.69 -10.70
N ASP A 434 13.42 14.39 -11.94
CA ASP A 434 13.68 13.01 -12.37
C ASP A 434 14.76 12.30 -11.53
N ALA A 435 15.58 13.03 -10.76
CA ALA A 435 16.50 12.42 -9.80
C ALA A 435 15.74 11.63 -8.72
N SER A 436 14.64 12.16 -8.20
CA SER A 436 13.78 11.39 -7.27
C SER A 436 13.26 10.10 -7.90
N LEU A 437 12.86 10.14 -9.17
CA LEU A 437 12.39 8.95 -9.89
C LEU A 437 13.49 7.90 -10.02
N LYS A 438 14.74 8.32 -10.24
CA LYS A 438 15.90 7.42 -10.25
C LYS A 438 16.06 6.72 -8.89
N GLU A 439 16.07 7.49 -7.80
CA GLU A 439 16.29 6.94 -6.47
C GLU A 439 15.21 5.94 -6.04
N ILE A 440 13.93 6.24 -6.31
CA ILE A 440 12.84 5.29 -6.02
C ILE A 440 12.88 4.06 -6.95
N THR A 441 13.31 4.21 -8.20
CA THR A 441 13.39 3.11 -9.17
C THR A 441 14.47 2.10 -8.76
N ASP A 442 15.64 2.60 -8.35
CA ASP A 442 16.77 1.75 -8.00
C ASP A 442 16.59 1.10 -6.61
N GLY A 443 15.90 1.80 -5.70
CA GLY A 443 15.71 1.39 -4.30
C GLY A 443 14.42 0.62 -3.98
N CYS A 444 13.27 1.11 -4.45
CA CYS A 444 11.95 0.58 -4.07
C CYS A 444 11.44 -0.44 -5.11
N ARG A 445 11.84 -1.70 -4.96
CA ARG A 445 11.62 -2.74 -5.99
C ARG A 445 10.23 -3.40 -5.95
N SER A 446 9.46 -3.14 -4.91
CA SER A 446 8.13 -3.75 -4.69
C SER A 446 6.97 -2.83 -5.06
N LEU A 447 7.25 -1.66 -5.65
CA LEU A 447 6.23 -0.67 -5.96
C LEU A 447 5.14 -1.25 -6.88
N ASN A 448 3.90 -1.15 -6.42
CA ASN A 448 2.71 -1.53 -7.16
C ASN A 448 1.67 -0.40 -7.26
N SER A 449 1.75 0.63 -6.41
CA SER A 449 0.85 1.78 -6.42
C SER A 449 1.63 3.08 -6.29
N VAL A 450 1.53 3.94 -7.30
CA VAL A 450 2.30 5.20 -7.30
C VAL A 450 1.46 6.37 -7.75
N LYS A 451 1.57 7.49 -7.02
CA LYS A 451 0.90 8.74 -7.35
C LYS A 451 1.91 9.87 -7.50
N PHE A 452 1.97 10.42 -8.71
CA PHE A 452 2.84 11.52 -9.11
C PHE A 452 2.07 12.80 -9.41
N LYS A 453 0.80 12.89 -9.01
CA LYS A 453 -0.09 14.00 -9.35
C LYS A 453 0.59 15.36 -9.15
N ARG A 454 0.47 16.28 -10.12
CA ARG A 454 0.98 17.67 -10.05
C ARG A 454 2.49 17.80 -9.78
N ASN A 455 3.31 16.84 -10.23
CA ASN A 455 4.77 16.96 -10.20
C ASN A 455 5.33 17.50 -11.53
N ARG A 456 6.60 17.91 -11.49
CA ARG A 456 7.34 18.49 -12.63
C ARG A 456 8.23 17.48 -13.36
N PHE A 457 7.94 16.19 -13.24
CA PHE A 457 8.68 15.12 -13.94
C PHE A 457 8.61 15.26 -15.45
N SER A 458 9.71 14.93 -16.12
CA SER A 458 9.78 14.92 -17.59
C SER A 458 9.08 13.70 -18.18
N ASP A 459 8.72 13.77 -19.46
CA ASP A 459 8.17 12.60 -20.20
C ASP A 459 9.17 11.44 -20.17
N GLU A 460 10.46 11.72 -20.41
CA GLU A 460 11.52 10.71 -20.37
C GLU A 460 11.76 10.14 -18.98
N GLY A 461 11.58 10.93 -17.92
CA GLY A 461 11.72 10.50 -16.54
C GLY A 461 10.62 9.52 -16.15
N VAL A 462 9.35 9.88 -16.43
CA VAL A 462 8.21 8.99 -16.17
C VAL A 462 8.30 7.73 -17.03
N ALA A 463 8.63 7.87 -18.32
CA ALA A 463 8.84 6.73 -19.21
C ALA A 463 9.92 5.76 -18.67
N ALA A 464 11.08 6.28 -18.26
CA ALA A 464 12.18 5.46 -17.72
C ALA A 464 11.76 4.71 -16.44
N PHE A 465 11.03 5.38 -15.54
CA PHE A 465 10.44 4.74 -14.36
C PHE A 465 9.53 3.57 -14.76
N LEU A 466 8.67 3.76 -15.77
CA LEU A 466 7.73 2.73 -16.22
C LEU A 466 8.40 1.56 -16.95
N GLU A 467 9.51 1.77 -17.66
CA GLU A 467 10.25 0.66 -18.27
C GLU A 467 10.84 -0.30 -17.22
N VAL A 468 11.15 0.23 -16.03
CA VAL A 468 11.75 -0.56 -14.94
C VAL A 468 10.70 -1.13 -14.00
N CYS A 469 9.75 -0.30 -13.55
CA CYS A 469 8.76 -0.65 -12.52
C CYS A 469 7.40 -1.07 -13.10
N GLY A 470 7.12 -0.82 -14.38
CA GLY A 470 5.79 -1.01 -14.96
C GLY A 470 5.23 -2.42 -14.83
N GLY A 471 6.09 -3.43 -14.80
CA GLY A 471 5.68 -4.83 -14.67
C GLY A 471 4.98 -5.18 -13.35
N SER A 472 5.21 -4.42 -12.27
CA SER A 472 4.59 -4.63 -10.95
C SER A 472 3.45 -3.67 -10.64
N LEU A 473 3.26 -2.61 -11.43
CA LEU A 473 2.27 -1.57 -11.14
C LEU A 473 0.82 -2.04 -11.39
N ASN A 474 0.00 -1.85 -10.36
CA ASN A 474 -1.45 -2.02 -10.36
C ASN A 474 -2.16 -0.66 -10.42
N ASN A 475 -1.60 0.38 -9.80
CA ASN A 475 -2.22 1.69 -9.67
C ASN A 475 -1.22 2.79 -10.03
N LEU A 476 -1.59 3.66 -10.98
CA LEU A 476 -0.75 4.79 -11.37
C LEU A 476 -1.57 6.06 -11.53
N CYS A 477 -1.17 7.12 -10.84
CA CYS A 477 -1.75 8.45 -11.00
C CYS A 477 -0.70 9.42 -11.58
N LEU A 478 -0.94 9.87 -12.80
CA LEU A 478 -0.14 10.88 -13.51
C LEU A 478 -0.89 12.21 -13.67
N ASN A 479 -1.98 12.41 -12.91
CA ASN A 479 -2.87 13.56 -13.00
C ASN A 479 -2.08 14.89 -12.96
N ASN A 480 -2.18 15.68 -14.02
CA ASN A 480 -1.49 16.96 -14.18
C ASN A 480 0.04 16.88 -13.94
N VAL A 481 0.70 15.77 -14.29
CA VAL A 481 2.16 15.73 -14.38
C VAL A 481 2.61 16.53 -15.61
N ARG A 482 3.54 17.46 -15.39
CA ARG A 482 3.87 18.54 -16.33
C ARG A 482 4.09 18.09 -17.79
N ASP A 483 4.89 17.05 -17.99
CA ASP A 483 5.42 16.71 -19.31
C ASP A 483 4.97 15.34 -19.86
N VAL A 484 4.10 14.60 -19.17
CA VAL A 484 3.61 13.27 -19.63
C VAL A 484 3.04 13.33 -21.05
N GLY A 485 3.63 12.56 -21.96
CA GLY A 485 3.35 12.55 -23.39
C GLY A 485 3.69 11.20 -24.05
N GLN A 486 4.21 11.25 -25.28
CA GLN A 486 4.39 10.09 -26.15
C GLN A 486 5.27 8.99 -25.54
N GLU A 487 6.41 9.33 -24.93
CA GLU A 487 7.34 8.32 -24.40
C GLU A 487 6.73 7.61 -23.19
N THR A 488 5.99 8.35 -22.35
CA THR A 488 5.21 7.77 -21.25
C THR A 488 4.15 6.81 -21.79
N ALA A 489 3.40 7.18 -22.83
CA ALA A 489 2.36 6.33 -23.41
C ALA A 489 2.94 5.04 -24.02
N ILE A 490 4.07 5.12 -24.72
CA ILE A 490 4.80 3.95 -25.24
C ILE A 490 5.22 3.03 -24.09
N SER A 491 5.77 3.59 -23.02
CA SER A 491 6.25 2.82 -21.87
C SER A 491 5.10 2.17 -21.10
N LEU A 492 3.99 2.89 -20.88
CA LEU A 492 2.76 2.31 -20.31
C LEU A 492 2.29 1.11 -21.12
N ALA A 493 2.16 1.28 -22.44
CA ALA A 493 1.70 0.23 -23.33
C ALA A 493 2.63 -0.99 -23.32
N ASN A 494 3.94 -0.79 -23.27
CA ASN A 494 4.90 -1.89 -23.36
C ASN A 494 5.10 -2.66 -22.05
N TYR A 495 5.10 -1.98 -20.89
CA TYR A 495 5.55 -2.57 -19.63
C TYR A 495 4.43 -2.75 -18.59
N CYS A 496 3.37 -1.94 -18.62
CA CYS A 496 2.35 -1.92 -17.56
C CYS A 496 1.21 -2.92 -17.77
N LYS A 497 1.54 -4.23 -17.79
CA LYS A 497 0.56 -5.29 -18.10
C LYS A 497 -0.41 -5.64 -16.96
N ARG A 498 -0.05 -5.30 -15.71
CA ARG A 498 -0.85 -5.55 -14.50
C ARG A 498 -1.65 -4.33 -14.03
N LEU A 499 -1.59 -3.23 -14.77
CA LEU A 499 -2.20 -1.97 -14.38
C LEU A 499 -3.73 -2.08 -14.40
N HIS A 500 -4.36 -1.86 -13.24
CA HIS A 500 -5.82 -1.87 -13.05
C HIS A 500 -6.40 -0.45 -13.02
N TYR A 501 -5.67 0.51 -12.47
CA TYR A 501 -6.09 1.89 -12.32
C TYR A 501 -5.08 2.85 -12.95
N LEU A 502 -5.57 3.76 -13.80
CA LEU A 502 -4.76 4.80 -14.42
C LEU A 502 -5.48 6.15 -14.38
N ASP A 503 -4.82 7.18 -13.87
CA ASP A 503 -5.28 8.57 -13.97
C ASP A 503 -4.37 9.39 -14.88
N LEU A 504 -4.89 9.78 -16.05
CA LEU A 504 -4.26 10.67 -17.04
C LEU A 504 -4.98 12.02 -17.14
N SER A 505 -5.76 12.37 -16.12
CA SER A 505 -6.47 13.65 -16.10
C SER A 505 -5.49 14.81 -16.22
N TRP A 506 -5.88 15.85 -16.96
CA TRP A 506 -5.10 17.06 -17.20
C TRP A 506 -3.71 16.85 -17.84
N CYS A 507 -3.43 15.67 -18.39
CA CYS A 507 -2.20 15.39 -19.16
C CYS A 507 -2.35 15.91 -20.60
N ARG A 508 -2.10 17.21 -20.80
CA ARG A 508 -2.42 17.92 -22.05
C ARG A 508 -1.56 17.57 -23.27
N LYS A 509 -0.41 16.90 -23.08
CA LYS A 509 0.47 16.48 -24.19
C LYS A 509 0.12 15.12 -24.77
N LEU A 510 -0.81 14.39 -24.14
CA LEU A 510 -1.33 13.15 -24.67
C LEU A 510 -2.45 13.41 -25.69
N THR A 511 -2.47 12.57 -26.71
CA THR A 511 -3.39 12.54 -27.83
C THR A 511 -4.24 11.26 -27.81
N GLU A 512 -5.26 11.20 -28.66
CA GLU A 512 -6.09 10.01 -28.81
C GLU A 512 -5.29 8.78 -29.26
N GLU A 513 -4.30 8.96 -30.14
CA GLU A 513 -3.46 7.87 -30.64
C GLU A 513 -2.68 7.18 -29.51
N GLU A 514 -2.14 7.97 -28.60
CA GLU A 514 -1.42 7.48 -27.42
C GLU A 514 -2.37 6.78 -26.45
N LEU A 515 -3.59 7.31 -26.28
CA LEU A 515 -4.58 6.66 -25.43
C LEU A 515 -5.08 5.34 -26.02
N ARG A 516 -5.34 5.28 -27.34
CA ARG A 516 -5.66 4.04 -28.07
C ARG A 516 -4.55 3.01 -27.88
N ARG A 517 -3.29 3.42 -27.99
CA ARG A 517 -2.13 2.54 -27.74
C ARG A 517 -2.14 1.97 -26.32
N ILE A 518 -2.34 2.81 -25.30
CA ILE A 518 -2.41 2.37 -23.90
C ILE A 518 -3.54 1.36 -23.71
N MET A 519 -4.75 1.67 -24.19
CA MET A 519 -5.92 0.82 -24.03
C MET A 519 -5.78 -0.51 -24.78
N CYS A 520 -5.14 -0.52 -25.95
CA CYS A 520 -4.89 -1.76 -26.69
C CYS A 520 -3.92 -2.68 -25.95
N CYS A 521 -2.95 -2.14 -25.20
CA CYS A 521 -1.87 -2.93 -24.63
C CYS A 521 -2.00 -3.23 -23.13
N CYS A 522 -2.75 -2.43 -22.37
CA CYS A 522 -3.00 -2.59 -20.94
C CYS A 522 -4.29 -3.39 -20.69
N LYS A 523 -4.25 -4.70 -20.95
CA LYS A 523 -5.44 -5.58 -20.89
C LYS A 523 -6.06 -5.75 -19.48
N SER A 524 -5.28 -5.48 -18.44
CA SER A 524 -5.76 -5.55 -17.05
C SER A 524 -6.44 -4.27 -16.58
N LEU A 525 -6.48 -3.22 -17.41
CA LEU A 525 -7.05 -1.94 -17.01
C LEU A 525 -8.54 -2.09 -16.71
N ARG A 526 -8.98 -1.51 -15.58
CA ARG A 526 -10.38 -1.54 -15.11
C ARG A 526 -10.94 -0.16 -14.92
N SER A 527 -10.11 0.82 -14.56
CA SER A 527 -10.53 2.20 -14.36
C SER A 527 -9.53 3.17 -14.97
N LEU A 528 -10.06 4.14 -15.71
CA LEU A 528 -9.31 5.17 -16.39
C LEU A 528 -9.94 6.54 -16.15
N LYS A 529 -9.18 7.49 -15.59
CA LYS A 529 -9.63 8.88 -15.40
C LYS A 529 -9.01 9.80 -16.45
N LEU A 530 -9.85 10.63 -17.08
CA LEU A 530 -9.50 11.50 -18.20
C LEU A 530 -10.08 12.93 -18.04
N PHE A 531 -10.22 13.43 -16.82
CA PHE A 531 -10.73 14.79 -16.61
C PHE A 531 -9.86 15.83 -17.33
N GLY A 532 -10.48 16.87 -17.87
CA GLY A 532 -9.78 17.95 -18.58
C GLY A 532 -9.30 17.59 -19.99
N TRP A 533 -9.62 16.41 -20.51
CA TRP A 533 -9.44 16.09 -21.93
C TRP A 533 -10.53 16.78 -22.75
N THR A 534 -10.15 17.84 -23.47
CA THR A 534 -11.09 18.70 -24.23
C THR A 534 -11.02 18.49 -25.74
N GLN A 535 -10.05 17.73 -26.23
CA GLN A 535 -9.78 17.51 -27.66
C GLN A 535 -10.06 16.05 -28.00
N VAL A 536 -11.29 15.60 -27.74
CA VAL A 536 -11.71 14.23 -27.99
C VAL A 536 -12.81 14.22 -29.06
N THR A 537 -12.61 13.43 -30.11
CA THR A 537 -13.51 13.22 -31.24
C THR A 537 -14.68 12.31 -30.84
N GLU A 538 -15.83 12.50 -31.49
CA GLU A 538 -17.01 11.65 -31.24
C GLU A 538 -16.75 10.18 -31.61
N GLU A 539 -16.01 9.93 -32.70
CA GLU A 539 -15.58 8.59 -33.11
C GLU A 539 -14.77 7.90 -31.99
N PHE A 540 -13.86 8.63 -31.36
CA PHE A 540 -13.10 8.07 -30.25
C PHE A 540 -13.97 7.82 -29.02
N LEU A 541 -14.93 8.70 -28.69
CA LEU A 541 -15.90 8.44 -27.62
C LEU A 541 -16.72 7.17 -27.87
N GLU A 542 -17.14 6.93 -29.10
CA GLU A 542 -17.83 5.69 -29.48
C GLU A 542 -16.95 4.47 -29.25
N ASP A 543 -15.67 4.54 -29.61
CA ASP A 543 -14.73 3.44 -29.36
C ASP A 543 -14.49 3.21 -27.86
N LEU A 544 -14.33 4.28 -27.09
CA LEU A 544 -14.24 4.23 -25.63
C LEU A 544 -15.51 3.63 -24.99
N SER A 545 -16.69 3.95 -25.53
CA SER A 545 -17.96 3.41 -25.07
C SER A 545 -18.08 1.88 -25.27
N LYS A 546 -17.32 1.32 -26.20
CA LYS A 546 -17.28 -0.15 -26.44
C LYS A 546 -16.30 -0.86 -25.51
N SER A 547 -15.45 -0.11 -24.79
CA SER A 547 -14.49 -0.66 -23.82
C SER A 547 -15.18 -1.17 -22.55
N GLU A 548 -14.58 -2.19 -21.92
CA GLU A 548 -14.93 -2.67 -20.57
C GLU A 548 -14.29 -1.83 -19.45
N VAL A 549 -13.38 -0.93 -19.78
CA VAL A 549 -12.74 -0.03 -18.82
C VAL A 549 -13.77 1.00 -18.33
N ASN A 550 -13.90 1.15 -17.01
CA ASN A 550 -14.67 2.23 -16.42
C ASN A 550 -13.96 3.58 -16.64
N ILE A 551 -14.48 4.38 -17.56
CA ILE A 551 -13.91 5.67 -17.93
C ILE A 551 -14.67 6.79 -17.24
N VAL A 552 -13.94 7.66 -16.55
CA VAL A 552 -14.50 8.79 -15.79
C VAL A 552 -13.84 10.09 -16.24
N GLY A 553 -14.63 11.18 -16.29
CA GLY A 553 -14.11 12.53 -16.55
C GLY A 553 -14.19 12.99 -18.00
N LEU A 554 -14.79 12.19 -18.89
CA LEU A 554 -15.23 12.62 -20.21
C LEU A 554 -16.73 12.91 -20.19
N LYS A 555 -17.14 13.97 -20.89
CA LYS A 555 -18.55 14.29 -21.07
C LYS A 555 -19.11 13.41 -22.19
N MET A 556 -19.61 12.22 -21.85
CA MET A 556 -20.25 11.33 -22.82
C MET A 556 -21.57 11.98 -23.31
N THR A 557 -21.84 11.94 -24.62
CA THR A 557 -23.13 12.38 -25.15
C THR A 557 -24.24 11.44 -24.65
N SER A 558 -25.43 11.99 -24.41
CA SER A 558 -26.56 11.38 -23.68
C SER A 558 -27.10 10.04 -24.21
N LEU A 559 -26.60 9.54 -25.35
CA LEU A 559 -26.91 8.22 -25.89
C LEU A 559 -26.02 7.10 -25.31
N PHE A 560 -24.85 7.44 -24.76
CA PHE A 560 -23.88 6.51 -24.19
C PHE A 560 -23.59 6.75 -22.70
N ALA A 561 -24.41 7.62 -22.09
CA ALA A 561 -24.40 7.91 -20.68
C ALA A 561 -24.56 6.62 -19.87
N HIS A 562 -23.66 6.40 -18.91
CA HIS A 562 -23.84 5.34 -17.92
C HIS A 562 -25.16 5.61 -17.17
N PRO A 563 -25.87 4.61 -16.63
CA PRO A 563 -26.94 4.86 -15.67
C PRO A 563 -26.49 5.69 -14.44
N ASP A 564 -25.17 5.88 -14.25
CA ASP A 564 -24.56 6.75 -13.24
C ASP A 564 -24.39 8.21 -13.70
N ASP A 565 -24.60 8.52 -14.98
CA ASP A 565 -24.56 9.90 -15.50
C ASP A 565 -25.87 10.66 -15.25
N SER A 566 -26.88 10.01 -14.64
CA SER A 566 -28.07 10.69 -14.16
C SER A 566 -27.85 11.35 -12.80
N HIS A 567 -26.78 12.12 -12.63
CA HIS A 567 -26.78 13.34 -11.83
C HIS A 567 -25.61 14.22 -12.30
N PRO A 568 -25.85 15.43 -12.83
CA PRO A 568 -24.83 16.45 -12.76
C PRO A 568 -24.54 16.65 -11.28
N SER A 569 -23.31 16.35 -10.82
CA SER A 569 -22.84 16.94 -9.57
C SER A 569 -23.10 18.44 -9.71
N VAL A 570 -23.89 18.98 -8.80
CA VAL A 570 -24.24 20.40 -8.78
C VAL A 570 -22.99 21.29 -8.62
N ASP A 571 -21.81 20.71 -8.44
CA ASP A 571 -20.52 21.41 -8.38
C ASP A 571 -19.67 21.38 -9.67
N ALA A 572 -20.22 20.94 -10.81
CA ALA A 572 -19.59 21.15 -12.12
C ALA A 572 -19.90 22.55 -12.72
N LYS A 573 -20.15 23.55 -11.87
CA LYS A 573 -20.19 24.96 -12.25
C LYS A 573 -18.89 25.63 -11.80
N CYS A 574 -18.04 25.89 -12.77
CA CYS A 574 -16.80 26.68 -12.69
C CYS A 574 -15.67 26.00 -11.89
N PHE A 575 -14.64 25.49 -12.56
CA PHE A 575 -13.37 26.19 -12.81
C PHE A 575 -12.49 25.37 -13.76
#